data_AF-A0A8T7EEP8-F1
#
_entry.id   AF-A0A8T7EEP8-F1
#
_cell.length_a   1.000
_cell.length_b   1.000
_cell.length_c   1.000
_cell.angle_alpha   90.00
_cell.angle_beta   90.00
_cell.angle_gamma   90.00
#
_symmetry.space_group_name_H-M   'P 1'
#
loop_
_entity.id
_entity.type
_entity.pdbx_description
1 polymer ?
#
loop_
_entity_poly.entity_id
_entity_poly.type
_entity_poly.pdbx_seq_one_letter_code
_entity_poly.pdbx_strand_id
1 'polypeptide(L)'
;MKYLRCINNPGNEASLVVGRIYRMLPLSPVEEESGMVRVVDNEGEDYLYPSPWFEVVSEQELTAALSESVTVHLNGRTHIAVRDIANARGVSISSLVREWIDERLDLPEMEMS
;
A
#
# COMPACT_ATOMS: atom_id res chain seq x y z
N MET A 1 5.71 0.94 8.83
CA MET A 1 4.86 -0.24 8.54
C MET A 1 5.74 -1.35 8.00
N LYS A 2 5.32 -2.63 8.05
CA LYS A 2 6.06 -3.73 7.41
C LYS A 2 5.29 -4.23 6.20
N TYR A 3 6.01 -4.55 5.13
CA TYR A 3 5.44 -5.06 3.89
C TYR A 3 6.08 -6.40 3.54
N LEU A 4 5.27 -7.27 2.94
CA LEU A 4 5.63 -8.64 2.63
C LEU A 4 5.31 -8.93 1.16
N ARG A 5 6.27 -9.45 0.41
CA ARG A 5 6.05 -9.97 -0.94
C ARG A 5 5.63 -11.42 -0.84
N CYS A 6 4.50 -11.78 -1.44
CA CYS A 6 4.09 -13.18 -1.57
C CYS A 6 5.02 -13.90 -2.56
N ILE A 7 5.68 -14.97 -2.12
CA ILE A 7 6.53 -15.85 -2.95
C ILE A 7 5.91 -17.22 -3.19
N ASN A 8 4.90 -17.60 -2.41
CA ASN A 8 4.15 -18.85 -2.55
C ASN A 8 2.73 -18.70 -1.99
N ASN A 9 1.74 -19.43 -2.53
CA ASN A 9 0.33 -19.28 -2.13
C ASN A 9 -0.53 -20.57 -2.32
N PRO A 10 -0.02 -21.77 -1.99
CA PRO A 10 -0.72 -23.01 -2.33
C PRO A 10 -2.11 -23.06 -1.65
N GLY A 11 -3.14 -23.25 -2.46
CA GLY A 11 -4.54 -23.32 -2.01
C GLY A 11 -5.14 -21.99 -1.56
N ASN A 12 -4.45 -20.87 -1.78
CA ASN A 12 -4.88 -19.51 -1.43
C ASN A 12 -4.75 -18.55 -2.62
N GLU A 13 -4.88 -19.06 -3.85
CA GLU A 13 -4.67 -18.30 -5.09
C GLU A 13 -5.75 -17.22 -5.33
N ALA A 14 -6.90 -17.32 -4.67
CA ALA A 14 -7.93 -16.29 -4.68
C ALA A 14 -7.53 -15.06 -3.85
N SER A 15 -6.94 -15.28 -2.67
CA SER A 15 -6.63 -14.23 -1.70
C SER A 15 -5.21 -13.67 -1.86
N LEU A 16 -4.26 -14.49 -2.33
CA LEU A 16 -2.84 -14.12 -2.51
C LEU A 16 -2.38 -14.29 -3.96
N VAL A 17 -1.55 -13.36 -4.43
CA VAL A 17 -0.93 -13.35 -5.76
C VAL A 17 0.58 -13.30 -5.60
N VAL A 18 1.28 -14.30 -6.15
CA VAL A 18 2.75 -14.35 -6.14
C VAL A 18 3.34 -13.12 -6.82
N GLY A 19 4.36 -12.52 -6.18
CA GLY A 19 5.03 -11.30 -6.57
C GLY A 19 4.40 -10.02 -6.02
N ARG A 20 3.12 -10.06 -5.59
CA ARG A 20 2.44 -8.89 -5.01
C ARG A 20 2.94 -8.60 -3.60
N ILE A 21 2.97 -7.32 -3.27
CA ILE A 21 3.35 -6.81 -1.95
C ILE A 21 2.08 -6.53 -1.15
N TYR A 22 2.08 -6.99 0.11
CA TYR A 22 0.98 -6.88 1.05
C TYR A 22 1.42 -6.19 2.34
N ARG A 23 0.48 -5.56 3.04
CA ARG A 23 0.73 -4.96 4.37
C ARG A 23 0.69 -6.05 5.45
N MET A 24 1.73 -6.11 6.27
CA MET A 24 1.74 -6.94 7.48
C MET A 24 1.18 -6.16 8.67
N LEU A 25 0.26 -6.77 9.41
CA LEU A 25 -0.26 -6.26 10.67
C LEU A 25 0.56 -6.79 11.86
N PRO A 26 0.55 -6.06 13.00
CA PRO A 26 1.13 -6.57 14.24
C PRO A 26 0.50 -7.90 14.66
N LEU A 27 1.31 -8.79 15.20
CA LEU A 27 0.86 -10.05 15.80
C LEU A 27 0.70 -9.86 17.31
N SER A 28 -0.22 -10.62 17.90
CA SER A 28 -0.23 -10.83 19.35
C SER A 28 0.94 -11.72 19.76
N PRO A 29 1.39 -11.67 21.03
CA PRO A 29 2.48 -12.51 21.52
C PRO A 29 2.29 -14.01 21.26
N VAL A 30 1.04 -14.48 21.27
CA VAL A 30 0.69 -15.89 21.00
C VAL A 30 0.87 -16.22 19.51
N GLU A 31 0.56 -15.28 18.62
CA GLU A 31 0.74 -15.48 17.18
C GLU A 31 2.21 -15.40 16.76
N GLU A 32 3.05 -14.62 17.46
CA GLU A 32 4.48 -14.52 17.16
C GLU A 32 5.21 -15.88 17.29
N GLU A 33 4.76 -16.75 18.19
CA GLU A 33 5.32 -18.08 18.40
C GLU A 33 4.90 -19.10 17.33
N SER A 34 3.92 -18.76 16.47
CA SER A 34 3.28 -19.71 15.54
C SER A 34 3.98 -19.84 14.17
N GLY A 35 4.96 -18.98 13.87
CA GLY A 35 5.59 -18.93 12.54
C GLY A 35 4.65 -18.41 11.44
N MET A 36 3.59 -17.69 11.82
CA MET A 36 2.60 -17.08 10.93
C MET A 36 2.83 -15.58 10.78
N VAL A 37 2.25 -14.97 9.76
CA VAL A 37 2.18 -13.52 9.54
C VAL A 37 0.74 -13.11 9.29
N ARG A 38 0.32 -11.97 9.85
CA ARG A 38 -1.01 -11.41 9.60
C ARG A 38 -0.93 -10.42 8.46
N VAL A 39 -1.68 -10.68 7.40
CA VAL A 39 -1.61 -9.93 6.14
C VAL A 39 -3.01 -9.47 5.76
N VAL A 40 -3.13 -8.23 5.28
CA VAL A 40 -4.35 -7.77 4.61
C VAL A 40 -4.29 -8.25 3.16
N ASP A 41 -5.13 -9.21 2.80
CA ASP A 41 -5.11 -9.89 1.50
C ASP A 41 -5.79 -9.08 0.37
N ASN A 42 -5.97 -9.69 -0.80
CA ASN A 42 -6.61 -9.03 -1.96
C ASN A 42 -8.10 -8.71 -1.75
N GLU A 43 -8.74 -9.33 -0.77
CA GLU A 43 -10.14 -9.16 -0.43
C GLU A 43 -10.30 -8.07 0.65
N GLY A 44 -9.18 -7.61 1.23
CA GLY A 44 -9.14 -6.62 2.30
C GLY A 44 -9.34 -7.23 3.68
N GLU A 45 -9.28 -8.56 3.79
CA GLU A 45 -9.43 -9.29 5.05
C GLU A 45 -8.05 -9.54 5.71
N ASP A 46 -8.01 -9.61 7.04
CA ASP A 46 -6.78 -9.68 7.83
C ASP A 46 -6.46 -11.09 8.36
N TYR A 47 -6.03 -11.98 7.47
CA TYR A 47 -5.75 -13.39 7.79
C TYR A 47 -4.31 -13.68 8.20
N LEU A 48 -4.15 -14.82 8.89
CA LEU A 48 -2.86 -15.43 9.19
C LEU A 48 -2.43 -16.39 8.07
N TYR A 49 -1.21 -16.20 7.58
CA TYR A 49 -0.58 -17.08 6.60
C TYR A 49 0.79 -17.57 7.08
N PRO A 50 1.30 -18.70 6.57
CA PRO A 50 2.63 -19.17 6.92
C PRO A 50 3.71 -18.17 6.52
N SER A 51 4.58 -17.79 7.47
CA SER A 51 5.70 -16.88 7.18
C SER A 51 6.61 -17.30 6.00
N PRO A 52 6.87 -18.60 5.72
CA PRO A 52 7.72 -18.99 4.58
C PRO A 52 7.12 -18.67 3.20
N TRP A 53 5.86 -18.23 3.14
CA TRP A 53 5.23 -17.80 1.89
C TRP A 53 5.59 -16.37 1.52
N PHE A 54 6.33 -15.67 2.37
CA PHE A 54 6.59 -14.26 2.22
C PHE A 54 8.07 -13.89 2.41
N GLU A 55 8.46 -12.82 1.73
CA GLU A 55 9.73 -12.12 1.94
C GLU A 55 9.46 -10.70 2.44
N VAL A 56 10.28 -10.23 3.39
CA VAL A 56 10.20 -8.85 3.88
C VAL A 56 10.68 -7.89 2.79
N VAL A 57 9.87 -6.91 2.48
CA VAL A 57 10.20 -5.85 1.52
C VAL A 57 10.79 -4.68 2.27
N SER A 58 11.93 -4.18 1.78
CA SER A 58 12.61 -3.03 2.37
C SER A 58 11.97 -1.71 1.92
N GLU A 59 12.12 -0.65 2.72
CA GLU A 59 11.66 0.68 2.34
C GLU A 59 12.36 1.19 1.07
N GLN A 60 13.64 0.85 0.92
CA GLN A 60 14.42 1.16 -0.29
C GLN A 60 13.81 0.50 -1.52
N GLU A 61 13.30 -0.72 -1.40
CA GLU A 61 12.66 -1.41 -2.51
C GLU A 61 11.30 -0.81 -2.88
N LEU A 62 10.49 -0.43 -1.89
CA LEU A 62 9.21 0.25 -2.10
C LEU A 62 9.36 1.61 -2.79
N THR A 63 10.45 2.31 -2.50
CA THR A 63 10.75 3.65 -3.03
C THR A 63 11.63 3.63 -4.28
N ALA A 64 12.34 2.52 -4.55
CA ALA A 64 13.18 2.36 -5.75
C ALA A 64 12.38 2.09 -7.03
N ALA A 65 11.12 1.66 -6.93
CA ALA A 65 10.25 1.54 -8.10
C ALA A 65 10.17 2.91 -8.78
N LEU A 66 10.57 2.97 -10.06
CA LEU A 66 10.90 4.19 -10.83
C LEU A 66 9.67 5.08 -11.19
N SER A 67 8.69 5.20 -10.30
CA SER A 67 7.33 5.74 -10.47
C SER A 67 6.35 4.75 -11.10
N GLU A 68 5.51 4.14 -10.27
CA GLU A 68 4.25 3.57 -10.73
C GLU A 68 3.19 4.68 -10.74
N SER A 69 2.58 4.92 -11.90
CA SER A 69 1.50 5.89 -12.03
C SER A 69 0.14 5.23 -11.84
N VAL A 70 -0.67 5.75 -10.92
CA VAL A 70 -2.09 5.41 -10.85
C VAL A 70 -2.88 6.37 -11.74
N THR A 71 -3.61 5.85 -12.72
CA THR A 71 -4.54 6.65 -13.54
C THR A 71 -5.95 6.54 -12.98
N VAL A 72 -6.56 7.69 -12.67
CA VAL A 72 -7.94 7.77 -12.19
C VAL A 72 -8.78 8.57 -13.18
N HIS A 73 -9.87 7.97 -13.66
CA HIS A 73 -10.84 8.68 -14.50
C HIS A 73 -11.86 9.41 -13.62
N LEU A 74 -11.82 10.73 -13.66
CA LEU A 74 -12.77 11.59 -12.95
C LEU A 74 -13.89 12.03 -13.89
N ASN A 75 -15.11 12.11 -13.36
CA ASN A 75 -16.19 12.80 -14.08
C ASN A 75 -15.90 14.32 -14.13
N GLY A 76 -16.60 15.03 -15.02
CA GLY A 76 -16.37 16.46 -15.25
C GLY A 76 -16.55 17.34 -14.00
N ARG A 77 -17.48 17.00 -13.10
CA ARG A 77 -17.73 17.78 -11.87
C ARG A 77 -16.55 17.67 -10.92
N THR A 78 -16.07 16.45 -10.67
CA THR A 78 -14.93 16.22 -9.78
C THR A 78 -13.67 16.84 -10.36
N HIS A 79 -13.41 16.67 -11.67
CA HIS A 79 -12.24 17.25 -12.32
C HIS A 79 -12.20 18.79 -12.21
N ILE A 80 -13.34 19.48 -12.40
CA ILE A 80 -13.42 20.93 -12.23
C ILE A 80 -13.11 21.33 -10.78
N ALA A 81 -13.73 20.67 -9.80
CA ALA A 81 -13.52 20.98 -8.39
C ALA A 81 -12.05 20.83 -7.95
N VAL A 82 -11.39 19.73 -8.34
CA VAL A 82 -9.97 19.50 -8.03
C VAL A 82 -9.09 20.58 -8.67
N ARG A 83 -9.37 20.93 -9.93
CA ARG A 83 -8.63 21.98 -10.64
C ARG A 83 -8.79 23.36 -10.00
N ASP A 84 -10.00 23.72 -9.56
CA ASP A 84 -10.26 25.03 -8.95
C ASP A 84 -9.52 25.17 -7.61
N ILE A 85 -9.49 24.11 -6.80
CA ILE A 85 -8.71 24.07 -5.55
C ILE A 85 -7.21 24.20 -5.84
N ALA A 86 -6.70 23.46 -6.82
CA ALA A 86 -5.28 23.53 -7.20
C ALA A 86 -4.89 24.94 -7.67
N ASN A 87 -5.72 25.56 -8.50
CA ASN A 87 -5.53 26.93 -8.98
C ASN A 87 -5.55 27.95 -7.83
N ALA A 88 -6.53 27.86 -6.92
CA ALA A 88 -6.64 28.77 -5.77
C ALA A 88 -5.42 28.68 -4.84
N ARG A 89 -4.80 27.51 -4.75
CA ARG A 89 -3.58 27.26 -3.97
C ARG A 89 -2.28 27.53 -4.74
N GLY A 90 -2.35 27.78 -6.05
CA GLY A 90 -1.17 27.96 -6.90
C GLY A 90 -0.31 26.71 -7.04
N VAL A 91 -0.89 25.51 -6.91
CA VAL A 91 -0.19 24.22 -7.03
C VAL A 91 -0.69 23.43 -8.23
N SER A 92 0.07 22.42 -8.66
CA SER A 92 -0.40 21.50 -9.70
C SER A 92 -1.49 20.56 -9.15
N ILE A 93 -2.37 20.07 -10.03
CA ILE A 93 -3.37 19.04 -9.67
C ILE A 93 -2.69 17.80 -9.06
N SER A 94 -1.54 17.38 -9.60
CA SER A 94 -0.85 16.20 -9.11
C SER A 94 -0.21 16.41 -7.75
N SER A 95 0.27 17.61 -7.43
CA SER A 95 0.73 17.98 -6.07
C SER A 95 -0.42 17.93 -5.07
N LEU A 96 -1.56 18.54 -5.41
CA LEU A 96 -2.75 18.55 -4.55
C LEU A 96 -3.28 17.13 -4.30
N VAL A 97 -3.36 16.30 -5.34
CA VAL A 97 -3.85 14.93 -5.21
C VAL A 97 -2.88 14.08 -4.39
N ARG A 98 -1.56 14.26 -4.53
CA ARG A 98 -0.57 13.59 -3.68
C ARG A 98 -0.75 13.95 -2.20
N GLU A 99 -0.88 15.24 -1.90
CA GLU A 99 -1.14 15.71 -0.54
C GLU A 99 -2.41 15.10 0.05
N TRP A 100 -3.53 15.07 -0.70
CA TRP A 100 -4.76 14.41 -0.21
C TRP A 100 -4.62 12.91 -0.02
N ILE A 101 -3.80 12.24 -0.83
CA ILE A 101 -3.48 10.83 -0.63
C ILE A 101 -2.72 10.68 0.69
N ASP A 102 -1.70 11.50 0.93
CA ASP A 102 -0.88 11.46 2.13
C ASP A 102 -1.68 11.83 3.40
N GLU A 103 -2.59 12.81 3.33
CA GLU A 103 -3.49 13.16 4.44
C GLU A 103 -4.45 12.02 4.81
N ARG A 104 -4.80 11.17 3.84
CA ARG A 104 -5.80 10.11 4.04
C ARG A 104 -5.17 8.76 4.41
N LEU A 105 -3.95 8.51 3.95
CA LEU A 105 -3.18 7.31 4.21
C LEU A 105 -2.21 7.56 5.36
N ASP A 106 -2.17 6.69 6.37
CA ASP A 106 -1.15 6.75 7.44
C ASP A 106 0.23 6.30 6.90
N LEU A 107 0.78 7.02 5.92
CA LEU A 107 2.12 6.75 5.40
C LEU A 107 3.15 7.31 6.39
N PRO A 108 4.23 6.56 6.72
CA PRO A 108 5.31 7.13 7.51
C PRO A 108 5.88 8.35 6.76
N GLU A 109 6.16 9.43 7.48
CA GLU A 109 6.83 10.60 6.89
C GLU A 109 8.08 10.10 6.16
N MET A 110 8.16 10.39 4.86
CA MET A 110 9.36 10.12 4.09
C MET A 110 10.47 10.99 4.69
N GLU A 111 11.34 10.41 5.52
CA GLU A 111 12.54 11.11 5.96
C GLU A 111 13.39 11.40 4.73
N MET A 112 13.33 12.65 4.27
CA MET A 112 14.21 13.15 3.24
C MET A 112 15.60 13.26 3.85
N SER A 113 16.45 12.26 3.61
CA SER A 113 17.88 12.32 3.89
C SER A 113 18.59 13.28 2.96
#